data_AF-A0A2N3PLX6-F1
#
_entry.id   AF-A0A2N3PLX6-F1
#
_cell.length_a   1.000
_cell.length_b   1.000
_cell.length_c   1.000
_cell.angle_alpha   90.00
_cell.angle_beta   90.00
_cell.angle_gamma   90.00
#
_symmetry.space_group_name_H-M   'P 1'
#
loop_
_entity.id
_entity.type
_entity.pdbx_description
1 polymer ?
#
loop_
_entity_poly.entity_id
_entity_poly.type
_entity_poly.pdbx_seq_one_letter_code
_entity_poly.pdbx_strand_id
1 'polypeptide(L)'
;MVFRHDVDLFGLPRVEGHMEIPPQGWVLQGVTITNEHLDLKLKTFKQNLPDGRVCVWLIAVEATLGMPEQHVYVAKDYPDYSCEYRSVLAHENKHVEINRRVVHSFADRMRKALEDGVAKTNPLIFSSRNVMDSQITGFLYYLMRPTRDAMHAELKQENGALDTPAAYIREHAESGCKNWFPNGVPAYAKRR
;
A
#
# COMPACT_ATOMS: atom_id res chain seq x y z
N MET A 1 7.69 10.39 0.27
CA MET A 1 8.34 9.64 -0.84
C MET A 1 9.83 9.70 -0.62
N VAL A 2 10.49 8.54 -0.69
CA VAL A 2 11.93 8.39 -0.52
C VAL A 2 12.45 7.66 -1.76
N PHE A 3 13.47 8.21 -2.41
CA PHE A 3 14.10 7.59 -3.57
C PHE A 3 15.34 6.80 -3.14
N ARG A 4 15.53 5.61 -3.68
CA ARG A 4 16.57 4.65 -3.31
C ARG A 4 17.26 4.14 -4.57
N HIS A 5 18.57 4.29 -4.61
CA HIS A 5 19.42 3.87 -5.74
C HIS A 5 20.69 3.16 -5.25
N ASP A 6 20.61 2.58 -4.06
CA ASP A 6 21.70 1.95 -3.31
C ASP A 6 21.68 0.41 -3.39
N VAL A 7 20.65 -0.16 -4.00
CA VAL A 7 20.42 -1.61 -4.14
C VAL A 7 20.74 -2.05 -5.56
N ASP A 8 21.48 -3.15 -5.76
CA ASP A 8 21.68 -3.76 -7.10
C ASP A 8 20.51 -4.64 -7.52
N LEU A 9 20.50 -5.02 -8.80
CA LEU A 9 19.54 -5.96 -9.39
C LEU A 9 19.39 -7.28 -8.61
N PHE A 10 20.41 -7.75 -7.87
CA PHE A 10 20.33 -8.98 -7.06
C PHE A 10 19.74 -8.75 -5.67
N GLY A 11 19.88 -7.53 -5.15
CA GLY A 11 19.29 -7.07 -3.90
C GLY A 11 17.84 -6.64 -4.04
N LEU A 12 17.41 -6.15 -5.21
CA LEU A 12 16.04 -5.67 -5.45
C LEU A 12 14.97 -6.71 -5.06
N PRO A 13 15.06 -8.00 -5.45
CA PRO A 13 14.08 -9.01 -5.03
C PRO A 13 14.05 -9.30 -3.52
N ARG A 14 14.99 -8.74 -2.73
CA ARG A 14 15.13 -8.97 -1.30
C ARG A 14 14.74 -7.74 -0.46
N VAL A 15 14.33 -6.65 -1.10
CA VAL A 15 13.94 -5.42 -0.39
C VAL A 15 12.62 -5.66 0.35
N GLU A 16 12.67 -5.50 1.68
CA GLU A 16 11.53 -5.48 2.64
C GLU A 16 10.42 -6.52 2.45
N GLY A 17 10.71 -7.74 1.99
CA GLY A 17 9.69 -8.80 1.86
C GLY A 17 8.54 -8.49 0.89
N HIS A 18 8.57 -7.33 0.22
CA HIS A 18 7.70 -6.94 -0.86
C HIS A 18 8.31 -7.45 -2.17
N MET A 19 8.09 -8.74 -2.44
CA MET A 19 8.46 -9.31 -3.73
C MET A 19 7.38 -8.96 -4.75
N GLU A 20 7.61 -7.93 -5.55
CA GLU A 20 7.10 -7.93 -6.92
C GLU A 20 7.76 -9.11 -7.63
N ILE A 21 6.96 -10.11 -7.96
CA ILE A 21 7.45 -11.31 -8.64
C ILE A 21 7.35 -11.02 -10.13
N PRO A 22 8.47 -10.73 -10.82
CA PRO A 22 8.43 -10.55 -12.25
C PRO A 22 8.01 -11.87 -12.90
N PRO A 23 7.34 -11.82 -14.07
CA PRO A 23 6.95 -13.01 -14.79
C PRO A 23 8.14 -13.94 -15.07
N GLN A 24 7.85 -15.23 -15.30
CA GLN A 24 8.88 -16.19 -15.71
C GLN A 24 9.50 -15.76 -17.04
N GLY A 25 10.63 -15.08 -16.94
CA GLY A 25 11.47 -14.67 -18.07
C GLY A 25 12.03 -13.26 -17.87
N TRP A 26 11.66 -12.62 -16.77
CA TRP A 26 11.91 -11.21 -16.53
C TRP A 26 12.72 -11.04 -15.25
N VAL A 27 13.55 -9.99 -15.25
CA VAL A 27 14.26 -9.53 -14.06
C VAL A 27 13.49 -8.32 -13.54
N LEU A 28 13.35 -8.20 -12.24
CA LEU A 28 12.79 -7.02 -11.58
C LEU A 28 13.80 -5.86 -11.69
N GLN A 29 13.35 -4.67 -12.07
CA GLN A 29 14.25 -3.55 -12.40
C GLN A 29 13.98 -2.24 -11.70
N GLY A 30 13.03 -2.26 -10.79
CA GLY A 30 12.69 -1.25 -9.81
C GLY A 30 11.66 -1.88 -8.90
N VAL A 31 11.27 -1.18 -7.85
CA VAL A 31 10.09 -1.55 -7.05
C VAL A 31 9.64 -0.33 -6.25
N THR A 32 8.32 -0.20 -6.07
CA THR A 32 7.72 0.82 -5.23
C THR A 32 7.08 0.20 -4.01
N ILE A 33 7.70 0.42 -2.85
CA ILE A 33 7.22 -0.12 -1.57
C ILE A 33 6.46 0.97 -0.83
N THR A 34 5.28 0.65 -0.29
CA THR A 34 4.43 1.60 0.41
C THR A 34 4.07 1.13 1.81
N ASN A 35 4.04 2.07 2.74
CA ASN A 35 3.46 1.86 4.06
C ASN A 35 2.11 2.60 4.12
N GLU A 36 1.01 1.85 4.19
CA GLU A 36 -0.31 2.42 4.46
C GLU A 36 -0.45 2.75 5.93
N HIS A 37 -0.99 3.94 6.21
CA HIS A 37 -1.30 4.38 7.56
C HIS A 37 -2.77 4.77 7.68
N LEU A 38 -3.43 4.24 8.71
CA LEU A 38 -4.76 4.64 9.11
C LEU A 38 -4.70 4.98 10.60
N ASP A 39 -4.71 6.27 10.92
CA ASP A 39 -4.74 6.78 12.29
C ASP A 39 -6.14 7.13 12.73
N LEU A 40 -6.46 6.83 13.99
CA LEU A 40 -7.72 7.21 14.62
C LEU A 40 -7.46 8.03 15.89
N LYS A 41 -8.06 9.21 15.98
CA LYS A 41 -8.16 9.98 17.23
C LYS A 41 -9.61 10.00 17.69
N LEU A 42 -9.82 9.71 18.98
CA LEU A 42 -11.14 9.49 19.54
C LEU A 42 -11.47 10.54 20.59
N LYS A 43 -12.68 11.07 20.55
CA LYS A 43 -13.30 11.78 21.68
C LYS A 43 -14.43 10.91 22.21
N THR A 44 -14.33 10.49 23.47
CA THR A 44 -15.29 9.57 24.08
C THR A 44 -15.86 10.11 25.39
N PHE A 45 -17.08 9.69 25.71
CA PHE A 45 -17.66 9.82 27.05
C PHE A 45 -17.88 8.41 27.61
N LYS A 46 -17.46 8.15 28.84
CA LYS A 46 -17.50 6.81 29.46
C LYS A 46 -18.34 6.86 30.75
N GLN A 47 -19.23 5.89 30.92
CA GLN A 47 -20.03 5.72 32.14
C GLN A 47 -19.97 4.28 32.62
N ASN A 48 -19.54 4.08 33.87
CA ASN A 48 -19.53 2.76 34.50
C ASN A 48 -20.97 2.31 34.84
N LEU A 49 -21.26 1.05 34.55
CA LEU A 49 -22.53 0.40 34.87
C LEU A 49 -22.43 -0.37 36.19
N PRO A 50 -23.54 -0.53 36.95
CA PRO A 50 -23.52 -1.18 38.27
C PRO A 50 -22.95 -2.60 38.27
N ASP A 51 -23.14 -3.34 37.17
CA ASP A 51 -22.73 -4.74 37.00
C ASP A 51 -21.25 -4.95 36.60
N GLY A 52 -20.44 -3.88 36.60
CA GLY A 52 -19.02 -3.98 36.25
C GLY A 52 -18.71 -3.68 34.79
N ARG A 53 -19.73 -3.44 33.96
CA ARG A 53 -19.55 -3.01 32.57
C ARG A 53 -19.28 -1.51 32.46
N VAL A 54 -18.91 -1.07 31.26
CA VAL A 54 -18.80 0.36 30.92
C VAL A 54 -19.51 0.64 29.60
N CYS A 55 -20.25 1.74 29.57
CA CYS A 55 -20.90 2.29 28.39
C CYS A 55 -20.03 3.42 27.85
N VAL A 56 -19.70 3.37 26.56
CA VAL A 56 -18.79 4.30 25.89
C VAL A 56 -19.50 4.95 24.71
N TRP A 57 -19.68 6.26 24.78
CA TRP A 57 -20.19 7.06 23.68
C TRP A 57 -19.04 7.62 22.87
N LEU A 58 -19.05 7.36 21.57
CA LEU A 58 -18.19 8.02 20.60
C LEU A 58 -18.79 9.40 20.29
N ILE A 59 -18.10 10.46 20.73
CA ILE A 59 -18.50 11.86 20.50
C ILE A 59 -17.92 12.36 19.18
N ALA A 60 -16.66 12.02 18.90
CA ALA A 60 -16.01 12.30 17.63
C ALA A 60 -14.96 11.23 17.31
N VAL A 61 -14.80 10.95 16.02
CA VAL A 61 -13.74 10.10 15.47
C VAL A 61 -13.08 10.89 14.35
N GLU A 62 -11.81 11.21 14.52
CA GLU A 62 -10.98 11.76 13.44
C GLU A 62 -10.15 10.61 12.86
N ALA A 63 -10.34 10.35 11.57
CA ALA A 63 -9.59 9.31 10.86
C ALA A 63 -8.66 9.96 9.82
N THR A 64 -7.40 9.56 9.83
CA THR A 64 -6.42 9.98 8.81
C THR A 64 -5.97 8.74 8.06
N LEU A 65 -6.35 8.65 6.78
CA LEU A 65 -5.91 7.61 5.86
C LEU A 65 -4.83 8.17 4.93
N GLY A 66 -3.74 7.45 4.75
CA GLY A 66 -2.70 7.84 3.80
C GLY A 66 -1.68 6.75 3.54
N MET A 67 -0.72 7.09 2.70
CA MET A 67 0.53 6.34 2.53
C MET A 67 1.68 7.30 2.77
N PRO A 68 2.02 7.58 4.06
CA PRO A 68 3.00 8.60 4.40
C PRO A 68 4.39 8.30 3.83
N GLU A 69 4.71 7.01 3.68
CA GLU A 69 5.99 6.55 3.18
C GLU A 69 5.81 5.68 1.93
N GLN A 70 6.54 6.05 0.89
CA GLN A 70 6.63 5.34 -0.38
C GLN A 70 8.09 5.37 -0.79
N HIS A 71 8.74 4.22 -0.81
CA HIS A 71 10.11 4.04 -1.23
C HIS A 71 10.14 3.59 -2.69
N VAL A 72 10.76 4.40 -3.55
CA VAL A 72 10.97 4.07 -4.96
C VAL A 72 12.40 3.60 -5.12
N TYR A 73 12.58 2.35 -5.55
CA TYR A 73 13.88 1.75 -5.77
C TYR A 73 14.18 1.65 -7.25
N VAL A 74 15.36 2.10 -7.66
CA VAL A 74 15.96 1.81 -8.96
C VAL A 74 17.25 1.04 -8.70
N ALA A 75 17.59 0.07 -9.54
CA ALA A 75 18.84 -0.67 -9.38
C ALA A 75 20.05 0.24 -9.63
N LYS A 76 21.03 0.23 -8.72
CA LYS A 76 22.31 0.99 -8.85
C LYS A 76 23.12 0.65 -10.11
N ASP A 77 22.83 -0.51 -10.72
CA ASP A 77 23.39 -0.96 -11.98
C ASP A 77 23.01 -0.03 -13.16
N TYR A 78 21.94 0.77 -13.02
CA TYR A 78 21.54 1.78 -13.99
C TYR A 78 22.05 3.16 -13.59
N PRO A 79 23.08 3.72 -14.26
CA PRO A 79 23.63 5.01 -13.88
C PRO A 79 22.55 6.09 -13.81
N ASP A 80 22.68 7.01 -12.86
CA ASP A 80 21.77 8.15 -12.74
C ASP A 80 21.60 8.84 -14.09
N TYR A 81 20.34 9.14 -14.42
CA TYR A 81 19.98 9.79 -15.69
C TYR A 81 20.38 9.00 -16.96
N SER A 82 20.66 7.70 -16.85
CA SER A 82 20.65 6.81 -18.02
C SER A 82 19.24 6.69 -18.60
N CYS A 83 19.13 6.11 -19.80
CA CYS A 83 17.82 5.84 -20.41
C CYS A 83 17.02 4.92 -19.49
N GLU A 84 17.65 3.83 -19.06
CA GLU A 84 17.09 2.77 -18.24
C GLU A 84 16.67 3.31 -16.89
N TYR A 85 17.53 4.09 -16.22
CA TYR A 85 17.20 4.76 -14.97
C TYR A 85 15.93 5.61 -15.09
N ARG A 86 15.84 6.46 -16.12
CA ARG A 86 14.66 7.30 -16.34
C ARG A 86 13.41 6.48 -16.62
N SER A 87 13.57 5.40 -17.38
CA SER A 87 12.45 4.54 -17.77
C SER A 87 11.90 3.76 -16.58
N VAL A 88 12.78 3.15 -15.78
CA VAL A 88 12.41 2.51 -14.52
C VAL A 88 11.78 3.53 -13.58
N LEU A 89 12.41 4.68 -13.35
CA LEU A 89 11.84 5.70 -12.48
C LEU A 89 10.45 6.17 -12.96
N ALA A 90 10.24 6.27 -14.27
CA ALA A 90 8.93 6.59 -14.83
C ALA A 90 7.91 5.47 -14.57
N HIS A 91 8.31 4.20 -14.68
CA HIS A 91 7.50 3.04 -14.31
C HIS A 91 7.11 3.08 -12.83
N GLU A 92 8.08 3.23 -11.93
CA GLU A 92 7.86 3.30 -10.48
C GLU A 92 6.94 4.47 -10.08
N ASN A 93 7.05 5.61 -10.76
CA ASN A 93 6.15 6.74 -10.50
C ASN A 93 4.70 6.44 -10.91
N LYS A 94 4.42 5.50 -11.83
CA LYS A 94 3.05 5.07 -12.11
C LYS A 94 2.46 4.31 -10.92
N HIS A 95 3.25 3.46 -10.25
CA HIS A 95 2.82 2.80 -9.00
C HIS A 95 2.49 3.83 -7.92
N VAL A 96 3.36 4.82 -7.72
CA VAL A 96 3.12 5.95 -6.82
C VAL A 96 1.79 6.66 -7.13
N GLU A 97 1.53 6.96 -8.40
CA GLU A 97 0.31 7.66 -8.83
C GLU A 97 -0.94 6.82 -8.57
N ILE A 98 -0.91 5.52 -8.90
CA ILE A 98 -1.98 4.57 -8.56
C ILE A 98 -2.23 4.58 -7.06
N ASN A 99 -1.17 4.41 -6.27
CA ASN A 99 -1.25 4.35 -4.82
C ASN A 99 -1.90 5.61 -4.23
N ARG A 100 -1.48 6.80 -4.69
CA ARG A 100 -2.07 8.08 -4.27
C ARG A 100 -3.54 8.18 -4.67
N ARG A 101 -3.87 7.87 -5.93
CA ARG A 101 -5.23 7.99 -6.46
C ARG A 101 -6.20 7.04 -5.76
N VAL A 102 -5.82 5.77 -5.61
CA VAL A 102 -6.68 4.76 -4.99
C VAL A 102 -6.89 5.06 -3.52
N VAL A 103 -5.84 5.37 -2.75
CA VAL A 103 -6.01 5.75 -1.34
C VAL A 103 -6.92 6.97 -1.19
N HIS A 104 -6.73 7.98 -2.03
CA HIS A 104 -7.58 9.17 -2.03
C HIS A 104 -9.04 8.83 -2.37
N SER A 105 -9.30 7.97 -3.36
CA SER A 105 -10.66 7.59 -3.78
C SER A 105 -11.41 6.79 -2.71
N PHE A 106 -10.69 6.11 -1.81
CA PHE A 106 -11.27 5.34 -0.72
C PHE A 106 -11.51 6.15 0.57
N ALA A 107 -10.97 7.36 0.69
CA ALA A 107 -11.16 8.19 1.88
C ALA A 107 -12.65 8.40 2.22
N ASP A 108 -13.47 8.73 1.22
CA ASP A 108 -14.92 8.91 1.40
C ASP A 108 -15.64 7.60 1.76
N ARG A 109 -15.22 6.47 1.16
CA ARG A 109 -15.79 5.15 1.43
C ARG A 109 -15.49 4.71 2.86
N MET A 110 -14.27 4.98 3.34
CA MET A 110 -13.85 4.69 4.72
C MET A 110 -14.60 5.54 5.73
N ARG A 111 -14.74 6.85 5.45
CA ARG A 111 -15.56 7.74 6.28
C ARG A 111 -16.98 7.19 6.40
N LYS A 112 -17.59 6.82 5.28
CA LYS A 112 -18.96 6.29 5.28
C LYS A 112 -19.07 4.95 6.03
N ALA A 113 -18.09 4.06 5.90
CA ALA A 113 -18.06 2.80 6.65
C ALA A 113 -17.98 3.04 8.17
N LEU A 114 -17.18 4.03 8.61
CA LEU A 114 -17.14 4.47 10.01
C LEU A 114 -18.47 5.05 10.47
N GLU A 115 -19.03 6.01 9.73
CA GLU A 115 -20.31 6.66 10.06
C GLU A 115 -21.43 5.62 10.22
N ASP A 116 -21.60 4.75 9.21
CA ASP A 116 -22.65 3.72 9.19
C ASP A 116 -22.45 2.67 10.30
N GLY A 117 -21.19 2.34 10.63
CA GLY A 117 -20.87 1.38 11.70
C GLY A 117 -21.07 1.97 13.10
N VAL A 118 -20.64 3.21 13.33
CA VAL A 118 -20.84 3.92 14.60
C VAL A 118 -22.32 4.18 14.86
N ALA A 119 -23.09 4.61 13.85
CA ALA A 119 -24.52 4.86 13.99
C ALA A 119 -25.31 3.63 14.47
N LYS A 120 -24.85 2.41 14.12
CA LYS A 120 -25.49 1.15 14.52
C LYS A 120 -25.06 0.62 15.88
N THR A 121 -23.93 1.09 16.40
CA THR A 121 -23.27 0.45 17.55
C THR A 121 -23.03 1.39 18.73
N ASN A 122 -23.17 2.70 18.55
CA ASN A 122 -23.03 3.68 19.61
C ASN A 122 -24.29 3.76 20.49
N PRO A 123 -24.20 3.68 21.83
CA PRO A 123 -22.99 3.51 22.62
C PRO A 123 -22.46 2.07 22.64
N LEU A 124 -21.13 1.95 22.69
CA LEU A 124 -20.45 0.68 22.84
C LEU A 124 -20.50 0.22 24.29
N ILE A 125 -20.85 -1.04 24.52
CA ILE A 125 -20.86 -1.65 25.86
C ILE A 125 -19.73 -2.66 25.97
N PHE A 126 -18.88 -2.50 26.97
CA PHE A 126 -17.77 -3.41 27.24
C PHE A 126 -17.93 -4.08 28.61
N SER A 127 -17.44 -5.32 28.72
CA SER A 127 -17.56 -6.15 29.92
C SER A 127 -16.72 -5.70 31.12
N SER A 128 -15.69 -4.89 30.88
CA SER A 128 -14.75 -4.42 31.91
C SER A 128 -14.76 -2.89 32.00
N ARG A 129 -14.69 -2.35 33.23
CA ARG A 129 -14.58 -0.90 33.46
C ARG A 129 -13.27 -0.29 32.94
N ASN A 130 -12.23 -1.11 32.79
CA ASN A 130 -10.90 -0.68 32.35
C ASN A 130 -10.77 -0.78 30.82
N VAL A 131 -11.73 -0.22 30.07
CA VAL A 131 -11.64 -0.14 28.60
C VAL A 131 -10.54 0.81 28.19
N MET A 132 -9.57 0.26 27.49
CA MET A 132 -8.49 1.00 26.85
C MET A 132 -8.93 1.52 25.49
N ASP A 133 -8.41 2.67 25.09
CA ASP A 133 -8.74 3.27 23.81
C ASP A 133 -8.33 2.35 22.64
N SER A 134 -7.32 1.49 22.82
CA SER A 134 -6.93 0.45 21.85
C SER A 134 -8.04 -0.57 21.55
N GLN A 135 -8.93 -0.85 22.51
CA GLN A 135 -10.07 -1.75 22.29
C GLN A 135 -11.13 -1.05 21.44
N ILE A 136 -11.32 0.25 21.66
CA ILE A 136 -12.25 1.07 20.88
C ILE A 136 -11.73 1.26 19.46
N THR A 137 -10.45 1.62 19.29
CA THR A 137 -9.84 1.73 17.96
C THR A 137 -9.86 0.39 17.22
N GLY A 138 -9.56 -0.72 17.89
CA GLY A 138 -9.65 -2.07 17.32
C GLY A 138 -11.05 -2.40 16.76
N PHE A 139 -12.10 -2.01 17.47
CA PHE A 139 -13.47 -2.13 16.98
C PHE A 139 -13.74 -1.25 15.74
N LEU A 140 -13.27 0.00 15.73
CA LEU A 140 -13.42 0.89 14.58
C LEU A 140 -12.66 0.38 13.35
N TYR A 141 -11.45 -0.19 13.53
CA TYR A 141 -10.74 -0.88 12.46
C TYR A 141 -11.51 -2.08 11.93
N TYR A 142 -12.18 -2.84 12.81
CA TYR A 142 -13.01 -3.95 12.39
C TYR A 142 -14.18 -3.49 11.50
N LEU A 143 -14.83 -2.37 11.83
CA LEU A 143 -15.90 -1.80 11.00
C LEU A 143 -15.42 -1.40 9.59
N MET A 144 -14.21 -0.84 9.49
CA MET A 144 -13.62 -0.41 8.22
C MET A 144 -12.98 -1.54 7.42
N ARG A 145 -12.76 -2.72 8.02
CA ARG A 145 -11.99 -3.81 7.41
C ARG A 145 -12.47 -4.16 5.99
N PRO A 146 -13.77 -4.34 5.70
CA PRO A 146 -14.20 -4.67 4.34
C PRO A 146 -13.82 -3.60 3.32
N THR A 147 -13.92 -2.32 3.68
CA THR A 147 -13.55 -1.20 2.81
C THR A 147 -12.03 -1.13 2.62
N ARG A 148 -11.25 -1.43 3.65
CA ARG A 148 -9.78 -1.53 3.57
C ARG A 148 -9.35 -2.68 2.67
N ASP A 149 -9.94 -3.84 2.85
CA ASP A 149 -9.60 -5.02 2.05
C ASP A 149 -9.96 -4.80 0.57
N ALA A 150 -11.06 -4.09 0.29
CA ALA A 150 -11.41 -3.66 -1.07
C ALA A 150 -10.40 -2.66 -1.65
N MET A 151 -9.90 -1.72 -0.84
CA MET A 151 -8.84 -0.80 -1.26
C MET A 151 -7.55 -1.55 -1.60
N HIS A 152 -7.14 -2.50 -0.75
CA HIS A 152 -5.97 -3.36 -1.00
C HIS A 152 -6.13 -4.20 -2.26
N ALA A 153 -7.35 -4.70 -2.51
CA ALA A 153 -7.64 -5.44 -3.73
C ALA A 153 -7.53 -4.54 -4.98
N GLU A 154 -8.03 -3.31 -4.93
CA GLU A 154 -7.93 -2.34 -6.04
C GLU A 154 -6.47 -1.92 -6.28
N LEU A 155 -5.72 -1.62 -5.21
CA LEU A 155 -4.27 -1.36 -5.30
C LEU A 155 -3.53 -2.53 -5.94
N LYS A 156 -3.78 -3.75 -5.48
CA LYS A 156 -3.14 -4.96 -6.03
C LYS A 156 -3.50 -5.18 -7.50
N GLN A 157 -4.77 -4.97 -7.85
CA GLN A 157 -5.26 -5.14 -9.20
C GLN A 157 -4.62 -4.13 -10.16
N GLU A 158 -4.63 -2.85 -9.80
CA GLU A 158 -4.14 -1.78 -10.68
C GLU A 158 -2.61 -1.81 -10.81
N ASN A 159 -1.88 -1.97 -9.70
CA ASN A 159 -0.42 -2.13 -9.75
C ASN A 159 -0.05 -3.39 -10.54
N GLY A 160 -0.72 -4.53 -10.29
CA GLY A 160 -0.47 -5.77 -11.02
C GLY A 160 -0.79 -5.69 -12.52
N ALA A 161 -1.61 -4.73 -12.97
CA ALA A 161 -1.86 -4.50 -14.39
C ALA A 161 -0.68 -3.77 -15.08
N LEU A 162 0.13 -3.02 -14.33
CA LEU A 162 1.40 -2.48 -14.80
C LEU A 162 2.47 -3.58 -14.89
N ASP A 163 2.50 -4.50 -13.93
CA ASP A 163 3.50 -5.56 -13.82
C ASP A 163 3.23 -6.81 -14.67
N THR A 164 2.91 -6.60 -15.95
CA THR A 164 2.68 -7.70 -16.89
C THR A 164 3.80 -7.79 -17.93
N PRO A 165 4.12 -9.00 -18.46
CA PRO A 165 5.12 -9.13 -19.51
C PRO A 165 4.83 -8.21 -20.71
N ALA A 166 3.55 -8.11 -21.09
CA ALA A 166 3.13 -7.28 -22.20
C ALA A 166 3.34 -5.78 -21.93
N ALA A 167 3.12 -5.32 -20.70
CA ALA A 167 3.41 -3.95 -20.30
C ALA A 167 4.91 -3.66 -20.35
N TYR A 168 5.76 -4.52 -19.76
CA TYR A 168 7.20 -4.34 -19.83
C TYR A 168 7.76 -4.38 -21.26
N ILE A 169 7.24 -5.24 -22.15
CA ILE A 169 7.61 -5.25 -23.58
C ILE A 169 7.25 -3.91 -24.23
N ARG A 170 6.03 -3.42 -24.00
CA ARG A 170 5.54 -2.18 -24.59
C ARG A 170 6.38 -1.00 -24.11
N GLU A 171 6.61 -0.88 -22.81
CA GLU A 171 7.40 0.20 -22.23
C GLU A 171 8.85 0.15 -22.73
N HIS A 172 9.45 -1.04 -22.84
CA HIS A 172 10.76 -1.20 -23.46
C HIS A 172 10.79 -0.67 -24.89
N ALA A 173 9.81 -1.06 -25.72
CA ALA A 173 9.71 -0.60 -27.09
C ALA A 173 9.50 0.93 -27.19
N GLU A 174 8.67 1.50 -26.31
CA GLU A 174 8.39 2.94 -26.24
C GLU A 174 9.61 3.76 -25.80
N SER A 175 10.39 3.26 -24.83
CA SER A 175 11.56 3.96 -24.31
C SER A 175 12.78 3.92 -25.25
N GLY A 176 12.92 2.85 -26.04
CA GLY A 176 14.12 2.59 -26.86
C GLY A 176 15.40 2.34 -26.06
N CYS A 177 15.31 2.06 -24.75
CA CYS A 177 16.48 1.85 -23.89
C CYS A 177 17.17 0.51 -24.19
N LYS A 178 18.41 0.57 -24.69
CA LYS A 178 19.15 -0.60 -25.18
C LYS A 178 19.52 -1.59 -24.08
N ASN A 179 19.77 -1.10 -22.86
CA ASN A 179 20.23 -1.91 -21.74
C ASN A 179 19.13 -2.11 -20.71
N TRP A 180 17.84 -1.89 -21.05
CA TRP A 180 16.75 -2.27 -20.16
C TRP A 180 16.85 -3.78 -19.86
N PHE A 181 17.39 -4.62 -20.74
CA PHE A 181 17.68 -6.02 -20.42
C PHE A 181 19.17 -6.31 -20.56
N PRO A 182 20.01 -5.92 -19.58
CA PRO A 182 21.46 -5.83 -19.76
C PRO A 182 22.13 -7.19 -20.03
N ASN A 183 21.46 -8.31 -19.70
CA ASN A 183 21.94 -9.67 -19.95
C ASN A 183 21.17 -10.42 -21.07
N GLY A 184 20.30 -9.73 -21.80
CA GLY A 184 19.23 -10.39 -22.56
C GLY A 184 18.32 -11.22 -21.66
N VAL A 185 17.38 -11.96 -22.26
CA VAL A 185 16.43 -12.81 -21.53
C VAL A 185 17.19 -13.70 -20.51
N PRO A 186 16.78 -13.75 -19.23
CA PRO A 186 17.42 -14.52 -18.17
C PRO A 186 17.73 -15.96 -18.57
N ALA A 187 18.81 -16.51 -18.02
CA ALA A 187 19.35 -17.83 -18.39
C ALA A 187 18.36 -19.02 -18.29
N TYR A 188 17.25 -18.89 -17.56
CA TYR A 188 16.20 -19.91 -17.52
C TYR A 188 15.24 -19.87 -18.72
N ALA A 189 15.26 -18.81 -19.54
CA ALA A 189 14.57 -18.73 -20.83
C ALA A 189 15.40 -19.28 -22.01
N LYS A 190 16.68 -19.64 -21.78
CA LYS A 190 17.54 -20.32 -22.78
C LYS A 190 17.45 -21.85 -22.70
N ARG A 191 16.57 -22.39 -21.86
CA ARG A 191 16.29 -23.83 -21.76
C ARG A 191 14.79 -24.08 -21.84
N ARG A 192 14.24 -24.00 -23.05
CA ARG A 192 13.19 -24.86 -23.60
C ARG A 192 13.14 -24.66 -25.10
#